data_AF-A0A3N5UZC6-F1
#
_entry.id   AF-A0A3N5UZC6-F1
#
_cell.length_a   1.000
_cell.length_b   1.000
_cell.length_c   1.000
_cell.angle_alpha   90.00
_cell.angle_beta   90.00
_cell.angle_gamma   90.00
#
_symmetry.space_group_name_H-M   'P 1'
#
loop_
_entity.id
_entity.type
_entity.pdbx_description
1 polymer ?
#
loop_
_entity_poly.entity_id
_entity_poly.type
_entity_poly.pdbx_seq_one_letter_code
_entity_poly.pdbx_strand_id
1 'polypeptide(L)'
;MFNTENRTPAAELEERTKKFQVQLKQNNIDAALIIQNTDLFYFAGTIQQAHLYIPADGSPLLMVRKSFERALEESNIKKIIPFTSPKQIPSLLREQGYSIPGV
;
A
#
# COMPACT_ATOMS: atom_id res chain seq x y z
N MET A 1 -7.28 -17.32 -17.10
CA MET A 1 -8.04 -17.21 -15.83
C MET A 1 -7.05 -17.35 -14.70
N PHE A 2 -6.83 -16.30 -13.91
CA PHE A 2 -5.94 -16.34 -12.75
C PHE A 2 -6.71 -16.87 -11.55
N ASN A 3 -6.08 -17.77 -10.78
CA ASN A 3 -6.72 -18.46 -9.67
C ASN A 3 -6.70 -17.57 -8.41
N THR A 4 -7.87 -17.14 -7.95
CA THR A 4 -8.04 -16.29 -6.75
C THR A 4 -7.67 -17.02 -5.44
N GLU A 5 -7.59 -18.35 -5.46
CA GLU A 5 -7.26 -19.22 -4.33
C GLU A 5 -5.87 -18.96 -3.72
N ASN A 6 -4.95 -18.31 -4.45
CA ASN A 6 -3.57 -18.07 -4.02
C ASN A 6 -3.28 -16.61 -3.58
N ARG A 7 -4.29 -15.75 -3.46
CA ARG A 7 -4.09 -14.38 -2.97
C ARG A 7 -3.93 -14.37 -1.46
N THR A 8 -3.07 -13.48 -0.94
CA THR A 8 -3.04 -13.19 0.49
C THR A 8 -4.42 -12.69 0.94
N PRO A 9 -5.08 -13.35 1.92
CA PRO A 9 -6.43 -12.97 2.34
C PRO A 9 -6.53 -11.50 2.77
N ALA A 10 -7.63 -10.82 2.42
CA ALA A 10 -7.84 -9.42 2.78
C ALA A 10 -7.74 -9.19 4.29
N ALA A 11 -8.32 -10.09 5.10
CA ALA A 11 -8.27 -10.03 6.55
C ALA A 11 -6.84 -10.09 7.10
N GLU A 12 -5.96 -10.87 6.46
CA GLU A 12 -4.56 -10.99 6.84
C GLU A 12 -3.78 -9.70 6.53
N LEU A 13 -4.01 -9.09 5.37
CA LEU A 13 -3.41 -7.80 5.01
C LEU A 13 -3.88 -6.68 5.96
N GLU A 14 -5.15 -6.69 6.34
CA GLU A 14 -5.71 -5.74 7.32
C GLU A 14 -5.10 -5.94 8.72
N GLU A 15 -4.92 -7.18 9.18
CA GLU A 15 -4.29 -7.48 10.47
C GLU A 15 -2.83 -7.02 10.50
N ARG A 16 -2.06 -7.32 9.45
CA ARG A 16 -0.66 -6.89 9.31
C ARG A 16 -0.55 -5.36 9.31
N THR A 17 -1.42 -4.71 8.56
CA THR A 17 -1.51 -3.24 8.51
C THR A 17 -1.79 -2.67 9.90
N LYS A 18 -2.78 -3.20 10.63
CA LYS A 18 -3.13 -2.73 11.98
C LYS A 18 -1.97 -2.89 12.96
N LYS A 19 -1.28 -4.04 12.94
CA LYS A 19 -0.09 -4.26 13.79
C LYS A 19 1.03 -3.28 13.47
N PHE A 20 1.28 -3.01 12.19
CA PHE A 20 2.28 -2.05 11.78
C PHE A 20 1.90 -0.61 12.15
N GLN A 21 0.63 -0.22 12.00
CA GLN A 21 0.09 1.07 12.45
C GLN A 21 0.27 1.31 13.95
N VAL A 22 0.10 0.27 14.79
CA VAL A 22 0.42 0.36 16.23
C VAL A 22 1.89 0.74 16.43
N GLN A 23 2.81 0.11 15.70
CA GLN A 23 4.24 0.44 15.76
C GLN A 23 4.52 1.86 15.28
N LEU A 24 3.90 2.32 14.19
CA LEU A 24 4.03 3.69 13.70
C LEU A 24 3.61 4.71 14.78
N LYS A 25 2.43 4.51 15.39
CA LYS A 25 1.92 5.39 16.46
C LYS A 25 2.85 5.39 17.68
N GLN A 26 3.33 4.22 18.10
CA GLN A 26 4.26 4.09 19.25
C GLN A 26 5.59 4.83 19.03
N ASN A 27 6.03 4.96 17.79
CA ASN A 27 7.27 5.63 17.43
C ASN A 27 7.07 7.09 16.94
N ASN A 28 5.86 7.65 17.07
CA ASN A 28 5.51 8.98 16.56
C ASN A 28 5.81 9.16 15.06
N ILE A 29 5.55 8.12 14.26
CA ILE A 29 5.71 8.15 12.80
C ILE A 29 4.33 8.27 12.17
N ASP A 30 4.11 9.31 11.35
CA ASP A 30 2.80 9.58 10.74
C ASP A 30 2.40 8.59 9.65
N ALA A 31 3.37 8.07 8.89
CA ALA A 31 3.16 7.07 7.85
C ALA A 31 4.47 6.41 7.41
N ALA A 32 4.35 5.31 6.68
CA ALA A 32 5.46 4.66 5.98
C ALA A 32 5.17 4.57 4.47
N LEU A 33 6.22 4.72 3.67
CA LEU A 33 6.20 4.45 2.24
C LEU A 33 7.05 3.21 1.96
N ILE A 34 6.38 2.11 1.60
CA ILE A 34 6.99 0.79 1.39
C ILE A 34 7.25 0.58 -0.11
N ILE A 35 8.48 0.21 -0.44
CA ILE A 35 8.96 0.06 -1.83
C ILE A 35 9.61 -1.32 -2.07
N GLN A 36 10.13 -1.96 -1.02
CA GLN A 36 10.84 -3.23 -1.11
C GLN A 36 9.85 -4.38 -1.41
N ASN A 37 10.19 -5.28 -2.33
CA ASN A 37 9.25 -6.29 -2.85
C ASN A 37 8.74 -7.29 -1.82
N THR A 38 9.57 -7.71 -0.87
CA THR A 38 9.18 -8.63 0.21
C THR A 38 8.14 -7.97 1.12
N ASP A 39 8.35 -6.70 1.47
CA ASP A 39 7.42 -5.92 2.28
C ASP A 39 6.14 -5.58 1.49
N LEU A 40 6.25 -5.27 0.20
CA LEU A 40 5.08 -5.12 -0.67
C LEU A 40 4.26 -6.40 -0.75
N PHE A 41 4.91 -7.57 -0.85
CA PHE A 41 4.19 -8.84 -0.81
C PHE A 41 3.54 -9.06 0.56
N TYR A 42 4.26 -8.78 1.64
CA TYR A 42 3.76 -8.97 3.00
C TYR A 42 2.54 -8.09 3.30
N PHE A 43 2.58 -6.81 2.92
CA PHE A 43 1.54 -5.84 3.24
C PHE A 43 0.47 -5.66 2.16
N ALA A 44 0.77 -5.98 0.90
CA ALA A 44 -0.16 -5.79 -0.23
C ALA A 44 -0.40 -7.04 -1.08
N GLY A 45 0.29 -8.17 -0.85
CA GLY A 45 0.07 -9.41 -1.60
C GLY A 45 0.54 -9.36 -3.06
N THR A 46 1.34 -8.38 -3.44
CA THR A 46 1.88 -8.24 -4.80
C THR A 46 3.34 -7.81 -4.78
N ILE A 47 4.08 -8.23 -5.81
CA ILE A 47 5.47 -7.83 -6.08
C ILE A 47 5.59 -6.95 -7.32
N GLN A 48 4.46 -6.45 -7.86
CA GLN A 48 4.50 -5.51 -8.98
C GLN A 48 5.25 -4.23 -8.58
N GLN A 49 5.73 -3.49 -9.57
CA GLN A 49 6.44 -2.23 -9.32
C GLN A 49 5.47 -1.18 -8.74
N ALA A 50 5.44 -1.06 -7.42
CA ALA A 50 4.48 -0.24 -6.69
C ALA A 50 5.13 0.47 -5.49
N HIS A 51 4.42 1.42 -4.91
CA HIS A 51 4.71 2.05 -3.63
C HIS A 51 3.47 1.94 -2.77
N LEU A 52 3.59 1.32 -1.61
CA LEU A 52 2.50 1.19 -0.66
C LEU A 52 2.64 2.25 0.43
N TYR A 53 1.68 3.15 0.50
CA TYR A 53 1.58 4.12 1.57
C TYR A 53 0.71 3.55 2.69
N ILE A 54 1.27 3.42 3.89
CA ILE A 54 0.55 3.02 5.10
C ILE A 54 0.57 4.19 6.09
N PRO A 55 -0.54 4.92 6.27
CA PRO A 55 -0.64 5.93 7.32
C PRO A 55 -0.69 5.27 8.69
N ALA A 56 -0.29 5.99 9.75
CA ALA A 56 -0.47 5.55 11.12
C ALA A 56 -1.95 5.30 11.45
N ASP A 57 -2.86 6.03 10.81
CA ASP A 57 -4.31 5.84 10.94
C ASP A 57 -5.02 5.89 9.58
N GLY A 58 -6.00 5.01 9.38
CA GLY A 58 -6.74 4.90 8.11
C GLY A 58 -6.28 3.74 7.23
N SER A 59 -6.71 3.75 5.96
CA SER A 59 -6.50 2.63 5.01
C SER A 59 -5.22 2.80 4.19
N PRO A 60 -4.45 1.73 3.90
CA PRO A 60 -3.33 1.82 2.97
C PRO A 60 -3.74 2.24 1.56
N LEU A 61 -2.80 2.83 0.82
CA LEU A 61 -2.93 3.19 -0.60
C LEU A 61 -1.79 2.55 -1.40
N LEU A 62 -2.13 1.64 -2.32
CA LEU A 62 -1.16 1.01 -3.22
C LEU A 62 -1.07 1.80 -4.53
N MET A 63 0.05 2.45 -4.77
CA MET A 63 0.33 3.21 -5.99
C MET A 63 1.18 2.36 -6.92
N VAL A 64 0.69 2.00 -8.10
CA VAL A 64 1.34 1.04 -9.01
C VAL A 64 1.90 1.74 -10.24
N ARG A 65 3.18 1.51 -10.53
CA ARG A 65 3.91 2.14 -11.65
C ARG A 65 3.82 1.33 -12.93
N LYS A 66 3.91 0.00 -12.82
CA LYS A 66 3.85 -0.94 -13.94
C LYS A 66 3.02 -2.16 -13.56
N SER A 67 2.40 -2.78 -14.55
CA SER A 67 1.56 -3.97 -14.37
C SER A 67 0.36 -3.72 -13.43
N PHE A 68 -0.35 -2.60 -13.63
CA PHE A 68 -1.51 -2.22 -12.80
C PHE A 68 -2.59 -3.30 -12.77
N GLU A 69 -2.93 -3.89 -13.92
CA GLU A 69 -3.90 -4.99 -14.00
C GLU A 69 -3.50 -6.18 -13.12
N ARG A 70 -2.22 -6.57 -13.16
CA ARG A 70 -1.70 -7.63 -12.29
C ARG A 70 -1.79 -7.27 -10.81
N ALA A 71 -1.53 -6.01 -10.44
CA ALA A 71 -1.67 -5.59 -9.05
C ALA A 71 -3.13 -5.67 -8.57
N LEU A 72 -4.12 -5.33 -9.42
CA LEU A 72 -5.55 -5.54 -9.13
C LEU A 72 -5.91 -7.03 -9.01
N GLU A 73 -5.23 -7.88 -9.77
CA GLU A 73 -5.43 -9.33 -9.76
C GLU A 73 -4.68 -10.08 -8.66
N GLU A 74 -3.65 -9.48 -8.04
CA GLU A 74 -2.83 -10.11 -7.00
C GLU A 74 -3.20 -9.59 -5.62
N SER A 75 -3.49 -8.29 -5.51
CA SER A 75 -3.68 -7.59 -4.25
C SER A 75 -5.13 -7.54 -3.81
N ASN A 76 -5.37 -7.73 -2.51
CA ASN A 76 -6.66 -7.47 -1.87
C ASN A 76 -6.70 -6.11 -1.15
N ILE A 77 -5.75 -5.20 -1.43
CA ILE A 77 -5.80 -3.82 -0.92
C ILE A 77 -6.99 -3.08 -1.54
N LYS A 78 -7.74 -2.36 -0.69
CA LYS A 78 -8.98 -1.69 -1.10
C LYS A 78 -8.77 -0.50 -2.04
N LYS A 79 -7.66 0.21 -1.91
CA LYS A 79 -7.34 1.41 -2.71
C LYS A 79 -6.05 1.19 -3.49
N ILE A 80 -6.20 0.99 -4.80
CA ILE A 80 -5.09 0.75 -5.72
C ILE A 80 -5.22 1.77 -6.86
N ILE A 81 -4.17 2.55 -7.11
CA ILE A 81 -4.17 3.58 -8.15
C ILE A 81 -2.91 3.49 -9.02
N PRO A 82 -2.98 3.84 -10.31
CA PRO A 82 -1.79 3.95 -11.14
C PRO A 82 -1.02 5.25 -10.84
N PHE A 83 0.29 5.25 -11.06
CA PHE A 83 1.10 6.48 -11.12
C PHE A 83 2.24 6.34 -12.12
N THR A 84 2.83 7.45 -12.58
CA THR A 84 3.91 7.40 -13.59
C THR A 84 5.27 7.79 -13.01
N SER A 85 5.30 8.70 -12.04
CA SER A 85 6.52 9.24 -11.46
C SER A 85 6.42 9.39 -9.94
N PRO A 86 7.46 9.02 -9.15
CA PRO A 86 7.47 9.23 -7.70
C PRO A 86 7.22 10.68 -7.27
N LYS A 87 7.53 11.66 -8.15
CA LYS A 87 7.25 13.09 -7.92
C LYS A 87 5.75 13.40 -7.77
N GLN A 88 4.87 12.52 -8.26
CA GLN A 88 3.41 12.66 -8.15
C GLN A 88 2.85 12.13 -6.84
N ILE A 89 3.64 11.36 -6.06
CA ILE A 89 3.14 10.73 -4.83
C ILE A 89 2.52 11.78 -3.86
N PRO A 90 3.16 12.93 -3.60
CA PRO A 90 2.56 13.94 -2.72
C PRO A 90 1.21 14.47 -3.20
N SER A 91 1.05 14.73 -4.50
CA SER A 91 -0.23 15.21 -5.06
C SER A 91 -1.30 14.12 -5.02
N LEU A 92 -0.95 12.88 -5.38
CA LEU A 92 -1.85 11.73 -5.33
C LEU A 92 -2.35 11.46 -3.91
N LEU A 93 -1.48 11.56 -2.90
CA LEU A 93 -1.89 11.41 -1.51
C LEU A 93 -2.94 12.45 -1.12
N ARG A 94 -2.71 13.73 -1.45
CA ARG A 94 -3.68 14.81 -1.19
C ARG A 94 -5.01 14.58 -1.90
N GLU A 95 -4.97 14.22 -3.18
CA GLU A 95 -6.18 13.93 -3.99
C GLU A 95 -7.00 12.76 -3.43
N GLN A 96 -6.33 11.78 -2.83
CA GLN A 96 -6.96 10.62 -2.20
C GLN A 96 -7.36 10.85 -0.73
N GLY A 97 -7.17 12.08 -0.21
CA GLY A 97 -7.54 12.48 1.15
C GLY A 97 -6.56 12.04 2.24
N TYR A 98 -5.31 11.72 1.88
CA TYR A 98 -4.26 11.34 2.82
C TYR A 98 -3.42 12.53 3.25
N SER A 99 -3.01 12.51 4.51
CA SER A 99 -2.00 13.43 5.04
C SER A 99 -0.63 13.13 4.43
N ILE A 100 0.14 14.16 4.14
CA ILE A 100 1.56 14.00 3.85
C ILE A 100 2.28 14.06 5.19
N PRO A 101 3.08 13.04 5.57
CA PRO A 101 3.92 13.11 6.76
C PRO A 101 4.76 14.39 6.76
N GLY A 102 4.91 15.03 7.91
CA GLY A 102 5.75 16.22 8.03
C GLY A 102 7.17 15.94 7.54
N VAL A 103 7.72 16.84 6.73
CA VAL A 103 9.17 16.89 6.45
C VAL A 103 9.85 17.55 7.64
#